data_AF-A0A7H0GPW3-F1
#
_entry.id   AF-A0A7H0GPW3-F1
#
_cell.length_a   1.000
_cell.length_b   1.000
_cell.length_c   1.000
_cell.angle_alpha   90.00
_cell.angle_beta   90.00
_cell.angle_gamma   90.00
#
_symmetry.space_group_name_H-M   'P 1'
#
loop_
_entity.id
_entity.type
_entity.pdbx_description
1 polymer ?
#
loop_
_entity_poly.entity_id
_entity_poly.type
_entity_poly.pdbx_seq_one_letter_code
_entity_poly.pdbx_strand_id
1 'polypeptide(L)' 'MSKMKAKSLKKPSSESWCVDVYEHDRGWGQRLEDHFKFPSEAEAAKYASEANFRFREQGDDECFALAHPPYIQKNF' A
#
# COMPACT_ATOMS: atom_id res chain seq x y z
N MET A 1 1.64 37.73 1.29
CA MET A 1 2.05 36.59 0.43
C MET A 1 2.48 35.44 1.33
N SER A 2 1.58 34.49 1.60
CA SER A 2 1.84 33.37 2.50
C SER A 2 2.71 32.31 1.82
N LYS A 3 3.97 32.18 2.25
CA LYS A 3 4.86 31.07 1.86
C LYS A 3 4.38 29.82 2.60
N MET A 4 3.59 28.97 1.93
CA MET A 4 3.24 27.66 2.46
C MET A 4 4.52 26.81 2.55
N LYS A 5 4.94 26.50 3.78
CA LYS A 5 6.00 25.53 4.03
C LYS A 5 5.54 24.17 3.49
N ALA A 6 6.23 23.65 2.48
CA ALA A 6 6.12 22.26 2.10
C ALA A 6 6.36 21.40 3.34
N LYS A 7 5.33 20.65 3.76
CA LYS A 7 5.50 19.59 4.76
C LYS A 7 6.55 18.65 4.19
N SER A 8 7.68 18.54 4.87
CA SER A 8 8.71 17.57 4.59
C SER A 8 8.06 16.19 4.73
N LEU A 9 7.64 15.58 3.62
CA LEU A 9 7.26 14.16 3.60
C LEU A 9 8.51 13.42 4.05
N LYS A 10 8.49 12.94 5.30
CA LYS A 10 9.50 12.02 5.82
C LYS A 10 9.70 10.94 4.77
N LYS A 11 10.87 10.90 4.12
CA LYS A 11 11.29 9.77 3.30
C LYS A 11 11.10 8.53 4.18
N PRO A 12 10.23 7.57 3.81
CA PRO A 12 10.11 6.34 4.57
C PRO A 12 11.47 5.67 4.59
N SER A 13 11.91 5.26 5.78
CA SER A 13 13.05 4.36 5.95
C SER A 13 12.93 3.19 4.97
N SER A 14 13.96 3.02 4.15
CA SER A 14 13.95 2.29 2.87
C SER A 14 13.94 0.76 2.96
N GLU A 15 13.41 0.15 4.02
CA GLU A 15 13.58 -1.30 4.26
C GLU A 15 12.33 -2.01 4.82
N SER A 16 11.15 -1.43 4.65
CA SER A 16 9.90 -2.05 5.11
C SER A 16 9.08 -2.57 3.92
N TRP A 17 8.53 -3.77 4.07
CA TRP A 17 7.50 -4.28 3.16
C TRP A 17 6.29 -3.37 3.19
N CYS A 18 5.69 -3.17 2.03
CA CYS A 18 4.51 -2.31 1.90
C CYS A 18 3.31 -3.16 1.54
N VAL A 19 2.13 -2.80 2.02
CA VAL A 19 0.87 -3.31 1.48
C VAL A 19 0.07 -2.13 0.97
N ASP A 20 -0.28 -2.18 -0.30
CA ASP A 20 -1.13 -1.20 -0.95
C ASP A 20 -2.48 -1.85 -1.27
N VAL A 21 -3.58 -1.14 -1.01
CA VAL A 21 -4.94 -1.59 -1.37
C VAL A 21 -5.33 -0.98 -2.71
N TYR A 22 -5.98 -1.77 -3.54
CA TYR A 22 -6.47 -1.40 -4.86
C TYR A 22 -7.96 -1.67 -4.94
N GLU A 23 -8.66 -0.81 -5.66
CA GLU A 23 -10.05 -0.97 -6.04
C GLU A 23 -10.11 -1.11 -7.57
N HIS A 24 -10.86 -2.08 -8.05
CA HIS A 24 -11.13 -2.31 -9.46
C HIS A 24 -12.31 -1.42 -9.87
N ASP A 25 -12.03 -0.28 -10.50
CA ASP A 25 -13.07 0.53 -11.13
C ASP A 25 -12.92 0.44 -12.66
N ARG A 26 -13.99 0.01 -13.34
CA ARG A 26 -14.12 0.05 -14.82
C ARG A 26 -12.96 -0.61 -15.58
N GLY A 27 -12.44 -1.71 -15.07
CA GLY A 27 -11.37 -2.49 -15.71
C GLY A 27 -9.96 -1.97 -15.46
N TRP A 28 -9.78 -1.00 -14.55
CA TRP A 28 -8.49 -0.54 -14.08
C TRP A 28 -8.39 -0.69 -12.56
N GLY A 29 -7.27 -1.22 -12.07
CA GLY A 29 -6.96 -1.18 -10.64
C GLY A 29 -6.49 0.22 -10.24
N GLN A 30 -7.30 0.95 -9.49
CA GLN A 30 -6.90 2.20 -8.86
C GLN A 30 -6.34 1.91 -7.47
N ARG A 31 -5.12 2.36 -7.20
CA ARG A 31 -4.55 2.27 -5.86
C ARG A 31 -5.27 3.24 -4.93
N LEU A 32 -5.79 2.75 -3.81
CA LEU A 32 -6.33 3.56 -2.73
C LEU A 32 -5.20 4.27 -1.96
N GLU A 33 -5.54 5.28 -1.18
CA GLU A 33 -4.55 5.99 -0.33
C GLU A 33 -4.05 5.15 0.86
N ASP A 34 -4.65 3.98 1.08
CA ASP A 34 -4.24 3.04 2.12
C ASP A 34 -2.92 2.34 1.78
N HIS A 35 -1.87 2.82 2.44
CA HIS A 35 -0.50 2.32 2.33
C HIS A 35 0.04 1.92 3.71
N PHE A 36 0.14 0.62 3.93
CA PHE A 36 0.62 0.04 5.18
C PHE A 36 2.08 -0.38 5.05
N LYS A 37 2.84 -0.21 6.14
CA LYS A 37 4.24 -0.60 6.21
C LYS A 37 4.43 -1.65 7.27
N PHE A 38 5.14 -2.71 6.91
CA PHE A 38 5.44 -3.85 7.75
C PHE A 38 6.95 -4.09 7.79
N PRO A 39 7.50 -4.52 8.93
CA PRO A 39 8.92 -4.78 9.04
C PRO A 39 9.34 -6.07 8.31
N SER A 40 8.41 -6.99 8.02
CA SER A 40 8.71 -8.29 7.41
C SER A 40 7.72 -8.69 6.31
N GLU A 41 8.19 -9.51 5.37
CA GLU A 41 7.37 -10.13 4.31
C GLU A 41 6.17 -10.88 4.90
N ALA A 42 6.41 -11.72 5.92
CA ALA A 42 5.38 -12.55 6.52
C ALA A 42 4.23 -11.72 7.11
N GLU A 43 4.52 -10.58 7.73
CA GLU A 43 3.50 -9.68 8.27
C GLU A 43 2.72 -8.96 7.16
N ALA A 44 3.43 -8.47 6.13
CA ALA A 44 2.79 -7.85 4.97
C ALA A 44 1.89 -8.84 4.22
N ALA A 45 2.37 -10.05 3.95
CA ALA A 45 1.62 -11.09 3.28
C ALA A 45 0.41 -11.55 4.09
N LYS A 46 0.56 -11.70 5.41
CA LYS A 46 -0.56 -12.02 6.32
C LYS A 46 -1.63 -10.92 6.28
N TYR A 47 -1.21 -9.66 6.34
CA TYR A 47 -2.15 -8.53 6.26
C TYR A 47 -2.85 -8.48 4.91
N ALA A 48 -2.12 -8.58 3.79
CA ALA A 48 -2.71 -8.59 2.45
C ALA A 48 -3.72 -9.75 2.28
N SER A 49 -3.37 -10.95 2.76
CA SER A 49 -4.27 -12.11 2.71
C SER A 49 -5.52 -11.91 3.56
N GLU A 50 -5.39 -11.35 4.76
CA GLU A 50 -6.54 -11.07 5.65
C GLU A 50 -7.44 -9.98 5.07
N ALA A 51 -6.86 -8.90 4.52
CA ALA A 51 -7.59 -7.84 3.84
C ALA A 51 -8.38 -8.40 2.64
N ASN A 52 -7.73 -9.19 1.78
CA ASN A 52 -8.37 -9.87 0.65
C ASN A 52 -9.52 -10.80 1.08
N PHE A 53 -9.34 -11.52 2.19
CA PHE A 53 -10.41 -12.36 2.73
C PHE A 53 -11.61 -11.52 3.18
N ARG A 54 -11.37 -10.40 3.87
CA ARG A 54 -12.42 -9.48 4.32
C ARG A 54 -13.17 -8.80 3.17
N PHE A 55 -12.47 -8.37 2.12
CA PHE A 55 -13.09 -7.80 0.93
C PHE A 55 -14.08 -8.79 0.29
N ARG A 56 -13.66 -10.05 0.18
CA ARG A 56 -14.51 -11.14 -0.32
C ARG A 56 -15.71 -11.44 0.59
N GLU A 57 -15.54 -11.40 1.91
CA GLU A 57 -16.65 -11.59 2.85
C GLU A 57 -17.67 -10.44 2.80
N GLN A 58 -17.21 -9.21 2.54
CA GLN A 58 -18.09 -8.04 2.42
C GLN A 58 -18.80 -7.95 1.06
N GLY A 59 -18.38 -8.75 0.07
CA GLY A 59 -18.88 -8.68 -1.30
C GLY A 59 -18.22 -7.59 -2.13
N ASP A 60 -17.13 -7.02 -1.64
CA ASP A 60 -16.26 -6.08 -2.35
C ASP A 60 -15.24 -6.86 -3.19
N ASP A 61 -15.72 -7.57 -4.22
CA ASP A 61 -14.86 -8.28 -5.19
C ASP A 61 -13.98 -7.33 -6.02
N GLU A 62 -14.23 -6.02 -5.92
CA GLU A 62 -13.45 -4.97 -6.57
C GLU A 62 -12.23 -4.58 -5.73
N CYS A 63 -12.20 -4.86 -4.42
CA CYS A 63 -11.07 -4.49 -3.56
C CYS A 63 -10.05 -5.64 -3.41
N PHE A 64 -8.77 -5.34 -3.59
CA PHE A 64 -7.67 -6.26 -3.30
C PHE A 64 -6.43 -5.57 -2.74
N ALA A 65 -5.79 -6.20 -1.76
CA ALA A 65 -4.53 -5.77 -1.16
C ALA A 65 -3.34 -6.55 -1.75
N LEU A 66 -2.25 -5.84 -2.06
CA LEU A 66 -1.00 -6.41 -2.56
C LEU A 66 0.17 -6.04 -1.66
N ALA A 67 0.92 -7.05 -1.25
CA ALA A 67 2.20 -6.88 -0.57
C ALA A 67 3.32 -6.68 -1.59
N HIS A 68 4.13 -5.65 -1.37
CA HIS A 68 5.26 -5.28 -2.20
C HIS A 68 6.55 -5.29 -1.36
N PRO A 69 7.67 -5.81 -1.92
CA PRO A 69 8.95 -5.72 -1.25
C PRO A 69 9.36 -4.25 -1.08
N PRO A 70 10.22 -3.95 -0.09
CA PRO A 70 10.77 -2.60 0.07
C PRO A 70 11.40 -2.14 -1.24
N TYR A 71 11.03 -0.94 -1.69
CA TYR A 71 11.63 -0.35 -2.88
C TYR A 71 13.11 -0.13 -2.64
N ILE A 72 13.95 -0.99 -3.22
CA ILE A 72 15.38 -0.73 -3.34
C ILE A 72 15.50 0.43 -4.32
N GLN A 73 15.69 1.65 -3.82
CA GLN A 73 16.18 2.73 -4.66
C GLN A 73 17.56 2.32 -5.18
N LYS A 74 17.61 1.66 -6.34
CA LYS A 74 18.83 1.58 -7.12
C LYS A 74 19.12 3.00 -7.60
N ASN A 75 19.95 3.70 -6.83
CA ASN A 75 20.61 4.92 -7.26
C ASN A 75 21.45 4.56 -8.50
N PHE A 76 20.91 4.84 -9.69
CA PHE A 76 21.68 4.89 -10.93
C PHE A 76 22.35 6.26 -11.05
#